data_AF-D1BX36-F1
#
_entry.id   AF-D1BX36-F1
#
_cell.length_a   1.000
_cell.length_b   1.000
_cell.length_c   1.000
_cell.angle_alpha   90.00
_cell.angle_beta   90.00
_cell.angle_gamma   90.00
#
_symmetry.space_group_name_H-M   'P 1'
#
loop_
_entity.id
_entity.type
_entity.pdbx_description
1 polymer ?
#
loop_
_entity_poly.entity_id
_entity_poly.type
_entity_poly.pdbx_seq_one_letter_code
_entity_poly.pdbx_strand_id
1 'polypeptide(L)'
;MFISCRVDDVRWERVNLHLTVTASLVPEQAQPSRWAGVEFAVADDEAALERLTFTLETRTASFPLEVVGRTADGAYHLRVNVTNVADRHEIPDGTWRIRPWLDGMICPSCTFDPAQAHRLPAMSKTFPYYGGRYAYMVHADLSEHLVHPLFRLKVRNYARPPKWRALRGGPASRLAKWTFDRGVLQWFFQVMYRLFRAVRPRWGRQRILLAAQLRTDIRDNMLVLKRRLIERGMDQEFRIDESVHWKYRNLFHSLWQWIVLSRKFAWADYVFLDDWCSLMSYTRLDPATVVTQLWHAGHGVKAVGLARFGMHGSPRLDNPHRRYTYGIVGSTGLQEIYAEDFGMEKENLLPTGVLRIDELLDPARIEAARTQFAATYPELAAKRVVLFAPTFRGRGSSTASYDFSLLDFEALHAWCGEDTVVLFRMHPYVTRKLTDADGTYRGFIPEGLTDRLVDASGYPSTNDLLHVTDVLVTDYSSICYEFSYLDRPMIFFAPDEVAYSVSRGFHDGFRDVVPGKTVATFDELLRALDAGDYETWRRDRYREQFCGPADTHNADRAIDAVIYGKRPVAS
;
A
#
# COMPACT_ATOMS: atom_id res chain seq x y z
N MET A 1 32.16 5.72 -32.32
CA MET A 1 31.57 7.03 -31.93
C MET A 1 31.27 7.05 -30.43
N PHE A 2 31.37 8.19 -29.75
CA PHE A 2 30.94 8.29 -28.35
C PHE A 2 29.43 8.39 -28.25
N ILE A 3 28.89 7.87 -27.15
CA ILE A 3 27.47 8.02 -26.82
C ILE A 3 27.29 9.30 -26.01
N SER A 4 26.43 10.19 -26.51
CA SER A 4 25.99 11.39 -25.80
C SER A 4 24.52 11.28 -25.44
N CYS A 5 24.22 11.43 -24.16
CA CYS A 5 22.85 11.42 -23.65
C CYS A 5 22.45 12.80 -23.12
N ARG A 6 21.21 13.20 -23.35
CA ARG A 6 20.63 14.47 -22.89
C ARG A 6 19.29 14.20 -22.21
N VAL A 7 19.08 14.80 -21.04
CA VAL A 7 17.76 14.83 -20.41
C VAL A 7 16.93 15.93 -21.07
N ASP A 8 15.77 15.57 -21.64
CA ASP A 8 14.90 16.50 -22.36
C ASP A 8 13.70 16.96 -21.51
N ASP A 9 13.23 16.09 -20.60
CA ASP A 9 12.12 16.39 -19.70
C ASP A 9 12.19 15.62 -18.39
N VAL A 10 11.59 16.21 -17.36
CA VAL A 10 11.43 15.59 -16.04
C VAL A 10 10.00 15.81 -15.57
N ARG A 11 9.28 14.71 -15.31
CA ARG A 11 7.90 14.73 -14.84
C ARG A 11 7.78 13.99 -13.52
N TRP A 12 6.77 14.37 -12.75
CA TRP A 12 6.48 13.77 -11.46
C TRP A 12 5.13 13.11 -11.46
N GLU A 13 5.10 11.84 -11.09
CA GLU A 13 3.88 11.11 -10.77
C GLU A 13 3.97 10.68 -9.31
N ARG A 14 3.30 11.42 -8.42
CA ARG A 14 3.40 11.22 -6.96
C ARG A 14 4.86 11.17 -6.48
N VAL A 15 5.40 10.02 -6.08
CA VAL A 15 6.79 9.82 -5.65
C VAL A 15 7.73 9.37 -6.76
N ASN A 16 7.20 9.03 -7.92
CA ASN A 16 7.98 8.59 -9.07
C ASN A 16 8.47 9.81 -9.87
N LEU A 17 9.77 9.81 -10.14
CA LEU A 17 10.43 10.74 -11.03
C LEU A 17 10.59 10.06 -12.39
N HIS A 18 10.00 10.68 -13.42
CA HIS A 18 10.06 10.23 -14.81
C HIS A 18 11.01 11.14 -15.59
N LEU A 19 11.96 10.53 -16.31
CA LEU A 19 12.98 11.24 -17.09
C LEU A 19 12.84 10.83 -18.55
N THR A 20 12.82 11.81 -19.46
CA THR A 20 12.96 11.55 -20.90
C THR A 20 14.40 11.83 -21.29
N VAL A 21 15.08 10.83 -21.87
CA VAL A 21 16.50 10.90 -22.20
C VAL A 21 16.74 10.51 -23.66
N THR A 22 17.19 11.45 -24.48
CA THR A 22 17.63 11.17 -25.85
C THR A 22 19.10 10.77 -25.86
N ALA A 23 19.42 9.72 -26.62
CA ALA A 23 20.79 9.25 -26.85
C ALA A 23 21.18 9.46 -28.32
N SER A 24 22.43 9.81 -28.57
CA SER A 24 22.96 10.09 -29.91
C SER A 24 24.44 9.71 -30.00
N LEU A 25 24.92 9.46 -31.22
CA LEU A 25 26.34 9.20 -31.49
C LEU A 25 27.05 10.48 -31.88
N VAL A 26 28.20 10.75 -31.26
CA VAL A 26 29.05 11.90 -31.55
C VAL A 26 30.47 11.47 -31.90
N PRO A 27 31.16 12.19 -32.82
CA PRO A 27 32.53 11.87 -33.20
C PRO A 27 33.52 11.92 -32.03
N GLU A 28 34.54 11.06 -32.08
CA GLU A 28 35.52 10.86 -30.98
C GLU A 28 36.35 12.12 -30.67
N GLN A 29 36.57 12.97 -31.67
CA GLN A 29 37.32 14.22 -31.55
C GLN A 29 36.62 15.29 -30.69
N ALA A 30 35.38 15.05 -30.25
CA ALA A 30 34.64 15.95 -29.37
C ALA A 30 34.93 15.77 -27.87
N GLN A 31 35.86 14.88 -27.48
CA GLN A 31 36.15 14.61 -26.07
C GLN A 31 36.77 15.86 -25.39
N PRO A 32 36.11 16.47 -24.38
CA PRO A 32 36.69 17.62 -23.69
C PRO A 32 37.94 17.20 -22.88
N SER A 33 38.94 18.08 -22.76
CA SER A 33 40.21 17.78 -22.09
C SER A 33 40.11 17.27 -20.64
N ARG A 34 39.01 17.59 -19.93
CA ARG A 34 38.75 17.15 -18.54
C ARG A 34 38.46 15.65 -18.38
N TRP A 35 38.27 14.93 -19.48
CA TRP A 35 37.94 13.49 -19.50
C TRP A 35 39.18 12.63 -19.79
N ALA A 36 40.37 13.25 -19.83
CA ALA A 36 41.63 12.55 -20.04
C ALA A 36 41.86 11.45 -18.98
N GLY A 37 42.11 10.23 -19.45
CA GLY A 37 42.34 9.05 -18.61
C GLY A 37 41.09 8.27 -18.19
N VAL A 38 39.91 8.60 -18.71
CA VAL A 38 38.69 7.81 -18.51
C VAL A 38 38.28 7.13 -19.82
N GLU A 39 38.24 5.80 -19.81
CA GLU A 39 37.74 5.01 -20.93
C GLU A 39 36.20 5.00 -20.91
N PHE A 40 35.60 5.54 -21.97
CA PHE A 40 34.16 5.49 -22.20
C PHE A 40 33.80 4.43 -23.22
N ALA A 41 32.59 3.91 -23.11
CA ALA A 41 32.00 3.10 -24.15
C ALA A 41 31.99 3.84 -25.49
N VAL A 42 32.35 3.12 -26.55
CA VAL A 42 32.29 3.55 -27.94
C VAL A 42 31.31 2.62 -28.65
N ALA A 43 30.50 3.19 -29.53
CA ALA A 43 29.55 2.45 -30.35
C ALA A 43 29.89 2.58 -31.84
N ASP A 44 29.74 1.48 -32.57
CA ASP A 44 30.00 1.39 -34.01
C ASP A 44 28.76 1.76 -34.85
N ASP A 45 27.57 1.56 -34.30
CA ASP A 45 26.28 1.83 -34.96
C ASP A 45 25.23 2.37 -33.98
N GLU A 46 24.09 2.84 -34.53
CA GLU A 46 22.96 3.33 -33.73
C GLU A 46 22.22 2.19 -33.01
N ALA A 47 22.38 0.93 -33.43
CA ALA A 47 21.75 -0.21 -32.73
C ALA A 47 22.31 -0.38 -31.31
N ALA A 48 23.53 0.09 -31.04
CA ALA A 48 24.07 0.18 -29.69
C ALA A 48 23.27 1.12 -28.77
N LEU A 49 22.64 2.16 -29.32
CA LEU A 49 21.84 3.11 -28.54
C LEU A 49 20.57 2.48 -27.97
N GLU A 50 20.18 1.27 -28.40
CA GLU A 50 19.01 0.57 -27.89
C GLU A 50 19.29 -0.25 -26.62
N ARG A 51 20.58 -0.52 -26.35
CA ARG A 51 21.03 -1.38 -25.26
C ARG A 51 21.50 -0.60 -24.02
N LEU A 52 21.27 0.72 -24.01
CA LEU A 52 21.70 1.55 -22.89
C LEU A 52 20.93 1.22 -21.62
N THR A 53 21.68 1.11 -20.53
CA THR A 53 21.15 1.08 -19.17
C THR A 53 21.56 2.34 -18.45
N PHE A 54 20.84 2.69 -17.38
CA PHE A 54 21.03 3.97 -16.71
C PHE A 54 21.13 3.78 -15.20
N THR A 55 22.01 4.58 -14.58
CA THR A 55 22.14 4.65 -13.12
C THR A 55 22.05 6.11 -12.66
N LEU A 56 21.59 6.27 -11.42
CA LEU A 56 21.61 7.51 -10.67
C LEU A 56 22.80 7.47 -9.70
N GLU A 57 23.76 8.37 -9.90
CA GLU A 57 25.09 8.24 -9.26
C GLU A 57 25.58 9.48 -8.53
N THR A 58 26.31 9.23 -7.46
CA THR A 58 27.23 10.17 -6.81
C THR A 58 28.67 9.63 -6.91
N ARG A 59 29.60 10.21 -6.15
CA ARG A 59 30.95 9.65 -6.01
C ARG A 59 31.00 8.34 -5.20
N THR A 60 30.00 8.08 -4.37
CA THR A 60 30.05 7.00 -3.35
C THR A 60 28.86 6.05 -3.42
N ALA A 61 27.89 6.31 -4.28
CA ALA A 61 26.67 5.52 -4.41
C ALA A 61 26.18 5.55 -5.85
N SER A 62 25.62 4.44 -6.31
CA SER A 62 25.02 4.25 -7.64
C SER A 62 23.78 3.40 -7.47
N PHE A 63 22.67 3.81 -8.09
CA PHE A 63 21.40 3.07 -8.08
C PHE A 63 20.92 2.87 -9.51
N PRO A 64 20.38 1.70 -9.87
CA PRO A 64 19.80 1.49 -11.20
C PRO A 64 18.58 2.39 -11.40
N LEU A 65 18.40 2.87 -12.63
CA LEU A 65 17.18 3.52 -13.09
C LEU A 65 16.40 2.52 -13.95
N GLU A 66 15.10 2.40 -13.71
CA GLU A 66 14.23 1.52 -14.48
C GLU A 66 13.96 2.15 -15.86
N VAL A 67 14.21 1.39 -16.92
CA VAL A 67 13.79 1.77 -18.28
C VAL A 67 12.35 1.28 -18.47
N VAL A 68 11.38 2.20 -18.44
CA VAL A 68 9.95 1.88 -18.59
C VAL A 68 9.59 1.61 -20.05
N GLY A 69 10.30 2.25 -20.97
CA GLY A 69 10.08 2.07 -22.40
C GLY A 69 10.87 3.07 -23.23
N ARG A 70 10.65 3.01 -24.54
CA ARG A 70 11.23 3.93 -25.52
C ARG A 70 10.12 4.54 -26.36
N THR A 71 10.32 5.79 -26.74
CA THR A 71 9.46 6.55 -27.65
C THR A 71 9.73 6.16 -29.11
N ALA A 72 8.84 6.55 -30.04
CA ALA A 72 9.00 6.24 -31.46
C ALA A 72 10.24 6.89 -32.09
N ASP A 73 10.68 8.03 -31.55
CA ASP A 73 11.91 8.74 -31.88
C ASP A 73 13.15 8.21 -31.13
N GLY A 74 13.00 7.11 -30.39
CA GLY A 74 14.11 6.37 -29.76
C GLY A 74 14.55 6.89 -28.39
N ALA A 75 13.94 7.95 -27.87
CA ALA A 75 14.24 8.48 -26.54
C ALA A 75 13.77 7.52 -25.43
N TYR A 76 14.58 7.40 -24.39
CA TYR A 76 14.32 6.58 -23.22
C TYR A 76 13.37 7.25 -22.25
N HIS A 77 12.41 6.48 -21.73
CA HIS A 77 11.60 6.87 -20.59
C HIS A 77 12.09 6.11 -19.36
N LEU A 78 12.76 6.82 -18.46
CA LEU A 78 13.30 6.26 -17.22
C LEU A 78 12.40 6.60 -16.04
N ARG A 79 12.32 5.70 -15.05
CA ARG A 79 11.58 5.90 -13.81
C ARG A 79 12.44 5.59 -12.59
N VAL A 80 12.25 6.38 -11.53
CA VAL A 80 12.77 6.08 -10.20
C VAL A 80 11.81 6.50 -9.10
N ASN A 81 11.53 5.61 -8.16
CA ASN A 81 10.80 5.93 -6.94
C ASN A 81 11.76 6.60 -5.95
N VAL A 82 11.64 7.91 -5.74
CA VAL A 82 12.60 8.66 -4.91
C VAL A 82 12.58 8.26 -3.44
N THR A 83 11.52 7.58 -3.00
CA THR A 83 11.42 7.04 -1.64
C THR A 83 12.00 5.64 -1.52
N ASN A 84 12.18 4.89 -2.61
CA ASN A 84 12.63 3.50 -2.57
C ASN A 84 13.49 3.16 -3.79
N VAL A 85 14.79 3.48 -3.72
CA VAL A 85 15.73 3.28 -4.84
C VAL A 85 16.50 1.98 -4.77
N ALA A 86 16.97 1.60 -3.58
CA ALA A 86 17.60 0.32 -3.28
C ALA A 86 17.67 0.15 -1.77
N ASP A 87 17.77 -1.11 -1.32
CA ASP A 87 17.95 -1.47 0.09
C ASP A 87 16.92 -0.83 1.04
N ARG A 88 15.68 -0.65 0.56
CA ARG A 88 14.58 0.02 1.27
C ARG A 88 14.93 1.45 1.70
N HIS A 89 15.69 2.18 0.91
CA HIS A 89 16.09 3.56 1.19
C HIS A 89 15.62 4.54 0.12
N GLU A 90 15.30 5.76 0.56
CA GLU A 90 15.13 6.91 -0.33
C GLU A 90 16.45 7.26 -1.02
N ILE A 91 16.40 8.13 -2.05
CA ILE A 91 17.64 8.75 -2.55
C ILE A 91 18.27 9.56 -1.41
N PRO A 92 19.51 9.24 -0.98
CA PRO A 92 20.18 9.98 0.09
C PRO A 92 20.50 11.43 -0.29
N ASP A 93 20.75 12.24 0.75
CA ASP A 93 21.23 13.61 0.59
C ASP A 93 22.51 13.64 -0.24
N GLY A 94 22.48 14.35 -1.37
CA GLY A 94 23.58 14.30 -2.32
C GLY A 94 23.38 15.18 -3.55
N THR A 95 24.35 15.10 -4.46
CA THR A 95 24.23 15.67 -5.80
C THR A 95 24.40 14.53 -6.79
N TRP A 96 23.30 14.16 -7.42
CA TRP A 96 23.17 12.97 -8.24
C TRP A 96 23.25 13.32 -9.72
N ARG A 97 23.77 12.41 -10.52
CA ARG A 97 23.87 12.50 -11.98
C ARG A 97 23.27 11.26 -12.61
N ILE A 98 22.73 11.42 -13.81
CA ILE A 98 22.26 10.27 -14.60
C ILE A 98 23.43 9.80 -15.47
N ARG A 99 23.79 8.53 -15.33
CA ARG A 99 24.90 7.90 -16.03
C ARG A 99 24.38 6.80 -16.95
N PRO A 100 24.63 6.88 -18.27
CA PRO A 100 24.38 5.78 -19.18
C PRO A 100 25.51 4.76 -19.11
N TRP A 101 25.19 3.51 -19.42
CA TRP A 101 26.09 2.38 -19.54
C TRP A 101 25.76 1.59 -20.80
N LEU A 102 26.79 1.14 -21.50
CA LEU A 102 26.67 0.21 -22.62
C LEU A 102 27.52 -1.02 -22.31
N ASP A 103 26.88 -2.19 -22.25
CA ASP A 103 27.56 -3.49 -22.11
C ASP A 103 28.58 -3.53 -20.95
N GLY A 104 28.27 -2.89 -19.83
CA GLY A 104 29.11 -2.80 -18.62
C GLY A 104 30.14 -1.67 -18.60
N MET A 105 30.26 -0.90 -19.69
CA MET A 105 31.15 0.25 -19.81
C MET A 105 30.40 1.57 -19.59
N ILE A 106 31.02 2.50 -18.86
CA ILE A 106 30.42 3.80 -18.59
C ILE A 106 30.35 4.68 -19.85
N CYS A 107 29.30 5.48 -19.94
CA CYS A 107 29.19 6.58 -20.90
C CYS A 107 29.33 7.95 -20.19
N PRO A 108 29.54 9.04 -20.94
CA PRO A 108 29.39 10.40 -20.43
C PRO A 108 28.07 10.63 -19.68
N SER A 109 28.10 11.29 -18.51
CA SER A 109 26.87 11.66 -17.78
C SER A 109 25.95 12.51 -18.65
N CYS A 110 24.64 12.35 -18.43
CA CYS A 110 23.64 13.06 -19.21
C CYS A 110 23.77 14.57 -19.07
N THR A 111 23.70 15.25 -20.21
CA THR A 111 23.68 16.71 -20.32
C THR A 111 22.25 17.24 -20.27
N PHE A 112 22.11 18.56 -20.26
CA PHE A 112 20.83 19.24 -20.41
C PHE A 112 21.01 20.43 -21.36
N ASP A 113 19.96 20.77 -22.11
CA ASP A 113 19.98 21.94 -22.99
C ASP A 113 19.95 23.24 -22.17
N PRO A 114 21.02 24.08 -22.20
CA PRO A 114 21.05 25.35 -21.49
C PRO A 114 19.92 26.30 -21.87
N ALA A 115 19.42 26.25 -23.11
CA ALA A 115 18.30 27.09 -23.55
C ALA A 115 17.01 26.79 -22.77
N GLN A 116 16.92 25.56 -22.23
CA GLN A 116 15.79 25.10 -21.44
C GLN A 116 15.99 25.24 -19.94
N ALA A 117 17.08 25.88 -19.47
CA ALA A 117 17.40 26.00 -18.04
C ALA A 117 16.28 26.68 -17.21
N HIS A 118 15.48 27.54 -17.84
CA HIS A 118 14.31 28.17 -17.23
C HIS A 118 13.23 27.16 -16.78
N ARG A 119 13.25 25.92 -17.28
CA ARG A 119 12.32 24.83 -16.92
C ARG A 119 12.74 24.07 -15.65
N LEU A 120 14.01 24.15 -15.22
CA LEU A 120 14.55 23.38 -14.08
C LEU A 120 13.76 23.57 -12.76
N PRO A 121 13.27 24.77 -12.40
CA PRO A 121 12.45 24.92 -11.21
C PRO A 121 11.16 24.08 -11.25
N ALA A 122 10.51 23.97 -12.42
CA ALA A 122 9.31 23.16 -12.60
C ALA A 122 9.59 21.64 -12.55
N MET A 123 10.83 21.24 -12.82
CA MET A 123 11.31 19.85 -12.70
C MET A 123 11.60 19.45 -11.25
N SER A 124 11.64 20.40 -10.32
CA SER A 124 11.94 20.16 -8.90
C SER A 124 10.68 19.88 -8.10
N LYS A 125 10.80 19.09 -7.02
CA LYS A 125 9.68 18.80 -6.12
C LYS A 125 10.10 18.76 -4.66
N THR A 126 9.21 19.27 -3.81
CA THR A 126 9.36 19.26 -2.35
C THR A 126 8.21 18.48 -1.73
N PHE A 127 8.55 17.53 -0.87
CA PHE A 127 7.64 16.65 -0.17
C PHE A 127 7.62 17.01 1.32
N PRO A 128 6.63 17.79 1.80
CA PRO A 128 6.41 17.96 3.22
C PRO A 128 5.84 16.66 3.80
N TYR A 129 6.48 16.11 4.82
CA TYR A 129 6.05 14.83 5.39
C TYR A 129 6.01 14.83 6.91
N TYR A 130 5.36 13.80 7.47
CA TYR A 130 5.19 13.62 8.91
C TYR A 130 4.60 14.87 9.61
N GLY A 131 3.50 15.38 9.04
CA GLY A 131 2.80 16.57 9.54
C GLY A 131 3.56 17.88 9.34
N GLY A 132 4.41 17.97 8.30
CA GLY A 132 5.20 19.16 8.00
C GLY A 132 6.35 19.39 8.98
N ARG A 133 6.79 18.34 9.68
CA ARG A 133 7.98 18.39 10.54
C ARG A 133 9.27 18.23 9.75
N TYR A 134 9.19 17.64 8.56
CA TYR A 134 10.31 17.45 7.66
C TYR A 134 9.91 17.83 6.24
N ALA A 135 10.90 18.16 5.42
CA ALA A 135 10.75 18.43 3.99
C ALA A 135 11.86 17.71 3.22
N TYR A 136 11.46 16.79 2.35
CA TYR A 136 12.37 16.11 1.43
C TYR A 136 12.33 16.81 0.08
N MET A 137 13.45 17.30 -0.42
CA MET A 137 13.55 18.12 -1.62
C MET A 137 14.41 17.42 -2.67
N VAL A 138 13.88 17.34 -3.88
CA VAL A 138 14.60 16.89 -5.08
C VAL A 138 14.62 18.05 -6.06
N HIS A 139 15.80 18.63 -6.27
CA HIS A 139 15.97 19.86 -7.05
C HIS A 139 16.80 19.61 -8.29
N ALA A 140 16.25 19.92 -9.46
CA ALA A 140 16.96 19.86 -10.73
C ALA A 140 17.90 21.07 -10.87
N ASP A 141 19.15 20.81 -11.24
CA ASP A 141 20.23 21.80 -11.33
C ASP A 141 21.21 21.41 -12.46
N LEU A 142 22.05 22.37 -12.87
CA LEU A 142 23.07 22.18 -13.90
C LEU A 142 24.46 22.32 -13.29
N SER A 143 25.45 21.61 -13.83
CA SER A 143 26.84 21.89 -13.50
C SER A 143 27.32 23.21 -14.12
N GLU A 144 28.35 23.82 -13.52
CA GLU A 144 28.87 25.16 -13.88
C GLU A 144 29.59 25.22 -15.25
N HIS A 145 29.42 24.22 -16.12
CA HIS A 145 30.08 24.17 -17.42
C HIS A 145 29.34 25.00 -18.46
N LEU A 146 30.07 25.84 -19.18
CA LEU A 146 29.50 26.85 -20.08
C LEU A 146 28.94 26.30 -21.40
N VAL A 147 29.45 25.17 -21.90
CA VAL A 147 29.11 24.67 -23.25
C VAL A 147 28.19 23.45 -23.21
N HIS A 148 28.44 22.51 -22.28
CA HIS A 148 27.62 21.31 -22.08
C HIS A 148 27.45 21.04 -20.57
N PRO A 149 26.50 21.70 -19.90
CA PRO A 149 26.24 21.46 -18.49
C PRO A 149 25.65 20.07 -18.28
N LEU A 150 26.11 19.40 -17.23
CA LEU A 150 25.57 18.13 -16.80
C LEU A 150 24.26 18.38 -16.06
N PHE A 151 23.26 17.54 -16.32
CA PHE A 151 22.04 17.53 -15.52
C PHE A 151 22.35 16.93 -14.14
N ARG A 152 21.85 17.56 -13.08
CA ARG A 152 22.03 17.13 -11.68
C ARG A 152 20.73 17.15 -10.91
N LEU A 153 20.59 16.22 -9.98
CA LEU A 153 19.54 16.24 -8.96
C LEU A 153 20.19 16.48 -7.59
N LYS A 154 19.87 17.61 -6.97
CA LYS A 154 20.25 17.91 -5.57
C LYS A 154 19.15 17.41 -4.66
N VAL A 155 19.48 16.42 -3.84
CA VAL A 155 18.55 15.82 -2.87
C VAL A 155 18.92 16.29 -1.48
N ARG A 156 17.96 16.83 -0.73
CA ARG A 156 18.16 17.33 0.64
C ARG A 156 16.97 17.01 1.52
N ASN A 157 17.24 16.60 2.76
CA ASN A 157 16.23 16.39 3.77
C ASN A 157 16.37 17.42 4.90
N TYR A 158 15.33 18.23 5.09
CA TYR A 158 15.30 19.27 6.10
C TYR A 158 14.37 18.90 7.25
N ALA A 159 14.80 19.15 8.48
CA ALA A 159 13.97 19.04 9.67
C ALA A 159 13.59 20.43 10.19
N ARG A 160 12.31 20.61 10.51
CA ARG A 160 11.85 21.83 11.18
C ARG A 160 12.48 21.91 12.57
N PRO A 161 13.11 23.03 12.95
CA PRO A 161 13.67 23.17 14.28
C PRO A 161 12.58 23.06 15.36
N PRO A 162 12.90 22.50 16.54
CA PRO A 162 11.94 22.37 17.62
C PRO A 162 11.42 23.75 18.07
N LYS A 163 10.13 23.82 18.45
CA LYS A 163 9.54 25.06 18.98
C LYS A 163 10.16 25.39 20.34
N TRP A 164 10.87 26.51 20.44
CA TRP A 164 11.58 26.98 21.63
C TRP A 164 10.68 27.15 22.88
N ARG A 165 9.37 27.40 22.68
CA ARG A 165 8.39 27.46 23.78
C ARG A 165 8.16 26.12 24.51
N ALA A 166 8.66 24.98 24.00
CA ALA A 166 8.50 23.68 24.61
C ALA A 166 9.43 23.40 25.82
N LEU A 167 10.42 24.26 26.09
CA LEU A 167 11.43 24.10 27.15
C LEU A 167 11.03 24.74 28.50
N ARG A 168 9.91 25.47 28.56
CA ARG A 168 9.40 26.15 29.77
C ARG A 168 8.52 25.28 30.68
N GLY A 169 8.57 23.96 30.52
CA GLY A 169 7.85 23.04 31.42
C GLY A 169 8.63 22.75 32.70
N GLY A 170 7.94 22.59 33.84
CA GLY A 170 8.53 22.17 35.11
C GLY A 170 9.13 20.74 35.07
N PRO A 171 9.86 20.30 36.12
CA PRO A 171 10.64 19.06 36.13
C PRO A 171 9.85 17.81 35.73
N ALA A 172 8.62 17.65 36.23
CA ALA A 172 7.75 16.52 35.89
C ALA A 172 7.35 16.50 34.40
N SER A 173 7.08 17.66 33.79
CA SER A 173 6.76 17.75 32.36
C SER A 173 7.98 17.51 31.47
N ARG A 174 9.19 17.80 31.96
CA ARG A 174 10.45 17.48 31.28
C ARG A 174 10.74 16.00 31.36
N LEU A 175 10.54 15.38 32.53
CA LEU A 175 10.67 13.94 32.72
C LEU A 175 9.67 13.16 31.86
N ALA A 176 8.40 13.56 31.83
CA ALA A 176 7.40 12.95 30.96
C ALA A 176 7.73 13.12 29.47
N LYS A 177 8.18 14.29 29.04
CA LYS A 177 8.64 14.48 27.65
C LYS A 177 9.84 13.62 27.30
N TRP A 178 10.76 13.41 28.24
CA TRP A 178 11.94 12.57 28.07
C TRP A 178 11.59 11.07 28.06
N THR A 179 10.70 10.61 28.94
CA THR A 179 10.26 9.20 28.94
C THR A 179 9.46 8.82 27.70
N PHE A 180 8.74 9.77 27.10
CA PHE A 180 8.04 9.60 25.82
C PHE A 180 8.86 10.08 24.61
N ASP A 181 10.14 10.41 24.80
CA ASP A 181 11.03 10.71 23.68
C ASP A 181 11.23 9.44 22.84
N ARG A 182 11.05 9.55 21.52
CA ARG A 182 11.12 8.39 20.62
C ARG A 182 12.51 7.75 20.63
N GLY A 183 13.58 8.52 20.77
CA GLY A 183 14.94 7.99 20.84
C GLY A 183 15.17 7.17 22.11
N VAL A 184 14.66 7.66 23.25
CA VAL A 184 14.69 6.92 24.52
C VAL A 184 13.89 5.63 24.44
N LEU A 185 12.66 5.69 23.90
CA LEU A 185 11.83 4.49 23.69
C LEU A 185 12.51 3.50 22.73
N GLN A 186 13.08 3.97 21.62
CA GLN A 186 13.84 3.14 20.68
C GLN A 186 15.00 2.44 21.38
N TRP A 187 15.80 3.15 22.16
CA TRP A 187 16.89 2.57 22.93
C TRP A 187 16.39 1.52 23.92
N PHE A 188 15.36 1.84 24.72
CA PHE A 188 14.78 0.92 25.71
C PHE A 188 14.28 -0.37 25.07
N PHE A 189 13.43 -0.28 24.04
CA PHE A 189 12.88 -1.44 23.35
C PHE A 189 13.95 -2.23 22.59
N GLN A 190 14.96 -1.58 22.05
CA GLN A 190 16.08 -2.25 21.39
C GLN A 190 16.96 -3.04 22.37
N VAL A 191 17.28 -2.45 23.53
CA VAL A 191 18.05 -3.13 24.59
C VAL A 191 17.25 -4.31 25.12
N MET A 192 15.98 -4.11 25.46
CA MET A 192 15.10 -5.17 25.93
C MET A 192 14.99 -6.32 24.91
N TYR A 193 14.81 -6.01 23.62
CA TYR A 193 14.82 -7.00 22.56
C TYR A 193 16.13 -7.80 22.51
N ARG A 194 17.28 -7.12 22.56
CA ARG A 194 18.60 -7.77 22.53
C ARG A 194 18.81 -8.69 23.73
N LEU A 195 18.37 -8.27 24.92
CA LEU A 195 18.41 -9.11 26.13
C LEU A 195 17.55 -10.37 25.94
N PHE A 196 16.30 -10.22 25.48
CA PHE A 196 15.43 -11.36 25.20
C PHE A 196 16.00 -12.29 24.13
N ARG A 197 16.62 -11.73 23.07
CA ARG A 197 17.26 -12.51 22.01
C ARG A 197 18.47 -13.29 22.55
N ALA A 198 19.27 -12.69 23.42
CA ALA A 198 20.43 -13.34 24.03
C ALA A 198 20.04 -14.53 24.93
N VAL A 199 18.92 -14.42 25.65
CA VAL A 199 18.39 -15.51 26.50
C VAL A 199 17.41 -16.43 25.78
N ARG A 200 17.30 -16.32 24.44
CA ARG A 200 16.44 -17.20 23.64
C ARG A 200 16.91 -18.65 23.79
N PRO A 201 16.01 -19.59 24.15
CA PRO A 201 16.36 -21.01 24.14
C PRO A 201 16.84 -21.45 22.76
N ARG A 202 18.04 -22.03 22.69
CA ARG A 202 18.61 -22.59 21.45
C ARG A 202 18.17 -24.03 21.16
N TRP A 203 17.53 -24.68 22.12
CA TRP A 203 16.98 -26.02 21.99
C TRP A 203 15.46 -25.97 21.80
N GLY A 204 14.95 -26.85 20.93
CA GLY A 204 13.53 -26.99 20.63
C GLY A 204 13.16 -26.59 19.20
N ARG A 205 11.87 -26.71 18.91
CA ARG A 205 11.28 -26.38 17.60
C ARG A 205 11.42 -24.89 17.28
N GLN A 206 11.56 -24.59 15.99
CA GLN A 206 11.47 -23.21 15.49
C GLN A 206 10.09 -22.62 15.84
N ARG A 207 10.02 -21.29 15.92
CA ARG A 207 8.83 -20.59 16.42
C ARG A 207 8.18 -19.73 15.36
N ILE A 208 6.87 -19.93 15.17
CA ILE A 208 6.01 -19.10 14.34
C ILE A 208 5.20 -18.21 15.28
N LEU A 209 5.26 -16.90 15.07
CA LEU A 209 4.47 -15.92 15.79
C LEU A 209 3.42 -15.31 14.88
N LEU A 210 2.15 -15.47 15.24
CA LEU A 210 1.04 -14.75 14.61
C LEU A 210 0.71 -13.52 15.47
N ALA A 211 1.02 -12.32 14.99
CA ALA A 211 0.91 -11.09 15.78
C ALA A 211 -0.03 -10.06 15.15
N ALA A 212 -1.14 -9.76 15.84
CA ALA A 212 -2.12 -8.75 15.47
C ALA A 212 -2.20 -7.67 16.57
N GLN A 213 -1.84 -6.42 16.26
CA GLN A 213 -1.75 -5.36 17.27
C GLN A 213 -2.92 -4.40 17.33
N LEU A 214 -3.69 -4.28 16.26
CA LEU A 214 -4.87 -3.39 16.22
C LEU A 214 -6.17 -4.13 16.57
N ARG A 215 -6.06 -5.43 16.87
CA ARG A 215 -7.18 -6.35 17.09
C ARG A 215 -7.01 -7.13 18.38
N THR A 216 -8.14 -7.59 18.92
CA THR A 216 -8.21 -8.38 20.15
C THR A 216 -8.20 -9.89 19.89
N ASP A 217 -8.18 -10.29 18.63
CA ASP A 217 -8.32 -11.66 18.16
C ASP A 217 -7.72 -11.83 16.76
N ILE A 218 -7.46 -13.08 16.39
CA ILE A 218 -6.93 -13.48 15.07
C ILE A 218 -8.10 -13.67 14.10
N ARG A 219 -8.08 -12.97 12.97
CA ARG A 219 -9.14 -13.00 11.93
C ARG A 219 -8.54 -12.90 10.52
N ASP A 220 -9.40 -12.98 9.51
CA ASP A 220 -9.08 -12.73 8.10
C ASP A 220 -7.87 -13.59 7.65
N ASN A 221 -6.92 -13.00 6.90
CA ASN A 221 -5.73 -13.69 6.38
C ASN A 221 -4.95 -14.46 7.45
N MET A 222 -4.86 -13.92 8.66
CA MET A 222 -4.11 -14.53 9.77
C MET A 222 -4.82 -15.79 10.30
N LEU A 223 -6.16 -15.81 10.29
CA LEU A 223 -6.93 -16.97 10.71
C LEU A 223 -6.81 -18.11 9.68
N VAL A 224 -6.88 -17.78 8.39
CA VAL A 224 -6.67 -18.76 7.30
C VAL A 224 -5.28 -19.37 7.39
N LEU A 225 -4.25 -18.53 7.57
CA LEU A 225 -2.88 -19.01 7.78
C LEU A 225 -2.80 -19.97 8.96
N LYS A 226 -3.36 -19.60 10.11
CA LYS A 226 -3.35 -20.44 11.32
C LYS A 226 -3.98 -21.80 11.07
N ARG A 227 -5.18 -21.83 10.47
CA ARG A 227 -5.89 -23.08 10.14
C ARG A 227 -5.03 -23.94 9.23
N ARG A 228 -4.47 -23.35 8.17
CA ARG A 228 -3.66 -24.09 7.21
C ARG A 228 -2.37 -24.65 7.80
N LEU A 229 -1.69 -23.91 8.68
CA LEU A 229 -0.52 -24.41 9.43
C LEU A 229 -0.87 -25.67 10.23
N ILE A 230 -2.02 -25.68 10.91
CA ILE A 230 -2.49 -26.83 11.72
C ILE A 230 -2.88 -28.00 10.82
N GLU A 231 -3.63 -27.75 9.74
CA GLU A 231 -4.03 -28.79 8.78
C GLU A 231 -2.83 -29.49 8.13
N ARG A 232 -1.72 -28.77 7.92
CA ARG A 232 -0.45 -29.33 7.44
C ARG A 232 0.37 -30.04 8.51
N GLY A 233 -0.11 -30.10 9.75
CA GLY A 233 0.61 -30.69 10.89
C GLY A 233 1.83 -29.88 11.33
N MET A 234 1.91 -28.59 10.98
CA MET A 234 3.09 -27.77 11.29
C MET A 234 3.18 -27.41 12.76
N ASP A 235 2.14 -27.60 13.56
CA ASP A 235 2.18 -27.52 15.02
C ASP A 235 3.00 -28.66 15.66
N GLN A 236 3.26 -29.73 14.90
CA GLN A 236 4.18 -30.81 15.29
C GLN A 236 5.64 -30.48 14.98
N GLU A 237 5.91 -29.66 13.96
CA GLU A 237 7.26 -29.26 13.54
C GLU A 237 7.69 -27.93 14.18
N PHE A 238 6.76 -27.00 14.34
CA PHE A 238 6.95 -25.65 14.86
C PHE A 238 6.17 -25.44 16.15
N ARG A 239 6.66 -24.52 16.98
CA ARG A 239 5.86 -23.95 18.05
C ARG A 239 5.14 -22.70 17.52
N ILE A 240 3.81 -22.76 17.46
CA ILE A 240 2.98 -21.65 17.00
C ILE A 240 2.50 -20.86 18.22
N ASP A 241 2.92 -19.60 18.33
CA ASP A 241 2.51 -18.66 19.37
C ASP A 241 1.65 -17.53 18.75
N GLU A 242 0.66 -17.03 19.49
CA GLU A 242 -0.19 -15.91 19.07
C GLU A 242 0.02 -14.68 19.96
N SER A 243 -0.09 -13.48 19.39
CA SER A 243 -0.09 -12.24 20.15
C SER A 243 -1.12 -11.25 19.62
N VAL A 244 -2.14 -10.98 20.44
CA VAL A 244 -3.20 -10.01 20.15
C VAL A 244 -3.19 -8.87 21.16
N HIS A 245 -3.79 -7.73 20.83
CA HIS A 245 -3.88 -6.60 21.76
C HIS A 245 -4.88 -6.88 22.89
N TRP A 246 -4.53 -6.63 24.15
CA TRP A 246 -5.49 -6.79 25.25
C TRP A 246 -6.27 -5.50 25.49
N LYS A 247 -7.60 -5.60 25.62
CA LYS A 247 -8.57 -4.50 25.76
C LYS A 247 -8.39 -3.58 26.99
N TYR A 248 -7.40 -3.81 27.88
CA TYR A 248 -7.33 -3.17 29.21
C TYR A 248 -6.53 -1.85 29.25
N ARG A 249 -7.14 -0.83 29.87
CA ARG A 249 -6.79 0.62 29.87
C ARG A 249 -5.86 1.10 31.01
N ASN A 250 -5.05 0.25 31.63
CA ASN A 250 -4.08 0.70 32.66
C ASN A 250 -2.64 0.69 32.12
N LEU A 251 -1.86 1.74 32.43
CA LEU A 251 -0.47 1.92 31.96
C LEU A 251 0.44 0.70 32.25
N PHE A 252 0.30 0.09 33.43
CA PHE A 252 1.06 -1.12 33.79
C PHE A 252 0.75 -2.31 32.89
N HIS A 253 -0.53 -2.52 32.57
CA HIS A 253 -0.94 -3.59 31.67
C HIS A 253 -0.39 -3.32 30.27
N SER A 254 -0.46 -2.08 29.79
CA SER A 254 0.13 -1.68 28.51
C SER A 254 1.62 -2.02 28.45
N LEU A 255 2.43 -1.58 29.44
CA LEU A 255 3.87 -1.87 29.47
C LEU A 255 4.16 -3.38 29.53
N TRP A 256 3.38 -4.15 30.31
CA TRP A 256 3.56 -5.59 30.37
C TRP A 256 3.27 -6.29 29.03
N GLN A 257 2.21 -5.89 28.29
CA GLN A 257 1.97 -6.48 26.96
C GLN A 257 3.14 -6.17 26.03
N TRP A 258 3.68 -4.97 26.10
CA TRP A 258 4.86 -4.57 25.33
C TRP A 258 6.08 -5.45 25.64
N ILE A 259 6.35 -5.72 26.91
CA ILE A 259 7.44 -6.63 27.34
C ILE A 259 7.19 -8.04 26.79
N VAL A 260 5.98 -8.58 26.95
CA VAL A 260 5.62 -9.91 26.46
C VAL A 260 5.76 -10.01 24.94
N LEU A 261 5.28 -8.99 24.22
CA LEU A 261 5.38 -8.90 22.78
C LEU A 261 6.85 -8.84 22.33
N SER A 262 7.67 -7.99 22.94
CA SER A 262 9.10 -7.89 22.63
C SER A 262 9.81 -9.23 22.84
N ARG A 263 9.45 -9.97 23.90
CA ARG A 263 9.98 -11.33 24.11
C ARG A 263 9.54 -12.29 23.01
N LYS A 264 8.25 -12.30 22.65
CA LYS A 264 7.73 -13.16 21.57
C LYS A 264 8.45 -12.88 20.25
N PHE A 265 8.61 -11.62 19.88
CA PHE A 265 9.38 -11.21 18.69
C PHE A 265 10.85 -11.63 18.76
N ALA A 266 11.50 -11.47 19.91
CA ALA A 266 12.90 -11.87 20.08
C ALA A 266 13.11 -13.39 19.94
N TRP A 267 12.11 -14.18 20.31
CA TRP A 267 12.16 -15.64 20.29
C TRP A 267 11.62 -16.28 19.02
N ALA A 268 10.91 -15.51 18.18
CA ALA A 268 10.38 -15.99 16.91
C ALA A 268 11.49 -16.22 15.87
N ASP A 269 11.23 -17.17 14.98
CA ASP A 269 11.97 -17.37 13.72
C ASP A 269 11.17 -16.79 12.56
N TYR A 270 9.87 -17.07 12.54
CA TYR A 270 8.91 -16.52 11.59
C TYR A 270 7.88 -15.67 12.32
N VAL A 271 7.62 -14.46 11.83
CA VAL A 271 6.61 -13.55 12.36
C VAL A 271 5.66 -13.18 11.23
N PHE A 272 4.38 -13.48 11.40
CA PHE A 272 3.32 -13.02 10.50
C PHE A 272 2.56 -11.87 11.14
N LEU A 273 2.31 -10.83 10.35
CA LEU A 273 1.53 -9.64 10.70
C LEU A 273 0.38 -9.47 9.71
N ASP A 274 -0.75 -8.92 10.14
CA ASP A 274 -1.90 -8.58 9.29
C ASP A 274 -2.12 -7.06 9.14
N ASP A 275 -1.54 -6.28 10.05
CA ASP A 275 -1.69 -4.84 10.12
C ASP A 275 -0.40 -4.19 10.68
N TRP A 276 -0.48 -2.89 10.93
CA TRP A 276 0.59 -2.11 11.51
C TRP A 276 0.98 -2.62 12.90
N CYS A 277 2.28 -2.93 13.05
CA CYS A 277 2.88 -3.33 14.32
C CYS A 277 3.78 -2.22 14.85
N SER A 278 3.31 -1.53 15.89
CA SER A 278 4.01 -0.45 16.59
C SER A 278 5.40 -0.82 17.11
N LEU A 279 5.63 -2.06 17.56
CA LEU A 279 6.94 -2.51 18.05
C LEU A 279 8.03 -2.37 16.98
N MET A 280 7.67 -2.58 15.72
CA MET A 280 8.57 -2.41 14.59
C MET A 280 8.96 -0.95 14.35
N SER A 281 8.34 0.04 15.00
CA SER A 281 8.81 1.42 15.00
C SER A 281 10.00 1.65 15.93
N TYR A 282 10.14 0.80 16.95
CA TYR A 282 11.09 0.99 18.05
C TYR A 282 12.25 -0.01 18.02
N THR A 283 12.04 -1.18 17.42
CA THR A 283 13.01 -2.27 17.45
C THR A 283 13.44 -2.65 16.03
N ARG A 284 14.74 -2.83 15.84
CA ARG A 284 15.32 -3.57 14.71
C ARG A 284 15.53 -5.01 15.14
N LEU A 285 14.92 -5.91 14.38
CA LEU A 285 14.97 -7.35 14.62
C LEU A 285 16.27 -7.93 14.06
N ASP A 286 16.63 -9.09 14.59
CA ASP A 286 17.73 -9.93 14.10
C ASP A 286 17.45 -10.33 12.64
N PRO A 287 18.42 -10.18 11.70
CA PRO A 287 18.24 -10.52 10.29
C PRO A 287 17.82 -11.98 10.03
N ALA A 288 18.10 -12.90 10.96
CA ALA A 288 17.65 -14.29 10.87
C ALA A 288 16.15 -14.46 11.17
N THR A 289 15.46 -13.42 11.66
CA THR A 289 14.01 -13.45 11.89
C THR A 289 13.29 -13.04 10.60
N VAL A 290 12.51 -13.96 10.03
CA VAL A 290 11.69 -13.69 8.85
C VAL A 290 10.39 -13.03 9.28
N VAL A 291 10.16 -11.79 8.84
CA VAL A 291 8.92 -11.06 9.13
C VAL A 291 8.11 -10.90 7.86
N THR A 292 6.90 -11.44 7.85
CA THR A 292 6.00 -11.42 6.70
C THR A 292 4.75 -10.60 7.02
N GLN A 293 4.48 -9.59 6.21
CA GLN A 293 3.23 -8.82 6.26
C GLN A 293 2.20 -9.46 5.33
N LEU A 294 1.12 -10.01 5.88
CA LEU A 294 -0.02 -10.56 5.14
C LEU A 294 -0.92 -9.45 4.59
N TRP A 295 -0.89 -8.28 5.23
CA TRP A 295 -1.77 -7.15 4.98
C TRP A 295 -3.26 -7.49 5.06
N HIS A 296 -4.11 -6.48 4.88
CA HIS A 296 -5.56 -6.60 5.02
C HIS A 296 -6.34 -6.10 3.80
N ALA A 297 -5.68 -5.51 2.80
CA ALA A 297 -6.29 -5.20 1.50
C ALA A 297 -5.73 -6.14 0.43
N GLY A 298 -6.50 -6.41 -0.63
CA GLY A 298 -5.98 -7.01 -1.86
C GLY A 298 -5.51 -5.91 -2.81
N HIS A 299 -6.42 -5.32 -3.56
CA HIS A 299 -6.16 -4.05 -4.25
C HIS A 299 -6.97 -2.93 -3.60
N GLY A 300 -6.29 -1.88 -3.16
CA GLY A 300 -6.91 -0.66 -2.67
C GLY A 300 -6.61 0.49 -3.62
N VAL A 301 -7.64 1.12 -4.19
CA VAL A 301 -7.42 2.27 -5.09
C VAL A 301 -6.78 3.46 -4.37
N LYS A 302 -6.91 3.51 -3.03
CA LYS A 302 -6.38 4.58 -2.17
C LYS A 302 -4.89 4.43 -1.94
N ALA A 303 -4.16 5.52 -2.12
CA ALA A 303 -2.78 5.61 -1.70
C ALA A 303 -2.65 5.40 -0.17
N VAL A 304 -1.81 4.45 0.23
CA VAL A 304 -1.43 4.19 1.63
C VAL A 304 0.08 4.34 1.82
N GLY A 305 0.57 4.09 3.03
CA GLY A 305 2.01 4.10 3.31
C GLY A 305 2.78 5.25 2.67
N LEU A 306 3.85 4.93 1.94
CA LEU A 306 4.71 5.88 1.24
C LEU A 306 4.16 6.35 -0.11
N ALA A 307 3.14 5.71 -0.68
CA ALA A 307 2.41 6.26 -1.82
C ALA A 307 1.74 7.61 -1.50
N ARG A 308 1.50 7.88 -0.21
CA ARG A 308 1.03 9.17 0.31
C ARG A 308 2.15 10.18 0.59
N PHE A 309 3.40 9.91 0.21
CA PHE A 309 4.52 10.74 0.60
C PHE A 309 4.38 12.17 0.04
N GLY A 310 4.54 13.17 0.90
CA GLY A 310 4.25 14.57 0.57
C GLY A 310 2.80 15.01 0.80
N MET A 311 1.88 14.09 1.09
CA MET A 311 0.48 14.39 1.39
C MET A 311 0.20 14.47 2.90
N HIS A 312 -0.99 14.94 3.27
CA HIS A 312 -1.44 14.88 4.66
C HIS A 312 -1.49 13.42 5.16
N GLY A 313 -0.95 13.19 6.36
CA GLY A 313 -0.84 11.84 6.93
C GLY A 313 0.33 11.01 6.38
N SER A 314 1.18 11.57 5.52
CA SER A 314 2.41 10.92 5.04
C SER A 314 3.24 10.36 6.21
N PRO A 315 3.72 9.11 6.11
CA PRO A 315 4.60 8.52 7.11
C PRO A 315 5.99 9.17 7.07
N ARG A 316 6.87 8.71 7.96
CA ARG A 316 8.31 8.95 7.85
C ARG A 316 8.91 8.02 6.79
N LEU A 317 10.07 8.38 6.27
CA LEU A 317 10.88 7.49 5.44
C LEU A 317 11.30 6.24 6.24
N ASP A 318 11.82 6.41 7.47
CA ASP A 318 11.97 5.32 8.45
C ASP A 318 10.61 4.97 9.09
N ASN A 319 9.90 4.02 8.46
CA ASN A 319 8.64 3.48 8.94
C ASN A 319 8.67 1.94 9.04
N PRO A 320 7.76 1.34 9.83
CA PRO A 320 7.73 -0.11 10.03
C PRO A 320 7.55 -0.96 8.79
N HIS A 321 6.87 -0.46 7.75
CA HIS A 321 6.56 -1.27 6.57
C HIS A 321 7.83 -1.65 5.78
N ARG A 322 8.86 -0.82 5.84
CA ARG A 322 10.17 -1.12 5.24
C ARG A 322 10.93 -2.26 5.91
N ARG A 323 10.50 -2.70 7.09
CA ARG A 323 11.25 -3.64 7.92
C ARG A 323 10.78 -5.09 7.78
N TYR A 324 9.83 -5.37 6.89
CA TYR A 324 9.38 -6.73 6.62
C TYR A 324 10.38 -7.46 5.75
N THR A 325 10.68 -8.72 6.04
CA THR A 325 11.40 -9.58 5.09
C THR A 325 10.58 -9.75 3.83
N TYR A 326 9.29 -10.09 3.99
CA TYR A 326 8.35 -10.30 2.88
C TYR A 326 7.02 -9.55 3.08
N GLY A 327 6.38 -9.18 1.98
CA GLY A 327 4.96 -8.81 1.94
C GLY A 327 4.19 -9.78 1.06
N ILE A 328 3.04 -10.27 1.51
CA ILE A 328 2.15 -11.06 0.66
C ILE A 328 1.30 -10.13 -0.19
N VAL A 329 1.23 -10.40 -1.50
CA VAL A 329 0.40 -9.66 -2.44
C VAL A 329 -0.51 -10.60 -3.22
N GLY A 330 -1.62 -10.05 -3.71
CA GLY A 330 -2.64 -10.80 -4.43
C GLY A 330 -2.16 -11.35 -5.77
N SER A 331 -1.30 -10.62 -6.48
CA SER A 331 -0.82 -10.96 -7.82
C SER A 331 0.48 -10.22 -8.14
N THR A 332 1.12 -10.60 -9.24
CA THR A 332 2.28 -9.88 -9.81
C THR A 332 1.95 -8.41 -10.09
N GLY A 333 0.77 -8.10 -10.61
CA GLY A 333 0.36 -6.72 -10.92
C GLY A 333 0.24 -5.81 -9.68
N LEU A 334 0.08 -6.39 -8.48
CA LEU A 334 0.04 -5.62 -7.22
C LEU A 334 1.42 -5.37 -6.62
N GLN A 335 2.49 -6.01 -7.09
CA GLN A 335 3.83 -5.82 -6.53
C GLN A 335 4.31 -4.37 -6.67
N GLU A 336 3.99 -3.70 -7.78
CA GLU A 336 4.35 -2.28 -7.98
C GLU A 336 3.70 -1.38 -6.92
N ILE A 337 2.39 -1.55 -6.73
CA ILE A 337 1.60 -0.76 -5.77
C ILE A 337 2.13 -0.98 -4.35
N TYR A 338 2.38 -2.23 -3.97
CA TYR A 338 2.86 -2.56 -2.63
C TYR A 338 4.32 -2.17 -2.42
N ALA A 339 5.16 -2.19 -3.47
CA ALA A 339 6.53 -1.72 -3.42
C ALA A 339 6.57 -0.23 -3.09
N GLU A 340 5.67 0.54 -3.71
CA GLU A 340 5.48 1.95 -3.41
C GLU A 340 4.94 2.15 -1.98
N ASP A 341 3.89 1.44 -1.58
CA ASP A 341 3.25 1.61 -0.27
C ASP A 341 4.20 1.29 0.89
N PHE A 342 4.89 0.15 0.82
CA PHE A 342 5.73 -0.32 1.91
C PHE A 342 7.15 0.22 1.83
N GLY A 343 7.60 0.69 0.66
CA GLY A 343 8.99 1.04 0.40
C GLY A 343 9.88 -0.20 0.44
N MET A 344 9.48 -1.22 -0.32
CA MET A 344 10.16 -2.52 -0.41
C MET A 344 10.42 -2.86 -1.88
N GLU A 345 11.47 -3.63 -2.13
CA GLU A 345 11.76 -4.16 -3.47
C GLU A 345 10.69 -5.17 -3.89
N LYS A 346 10.39 -5.23 -5.19
CA LYS A 346 9.32 -6.09 -5.74
C LYS A 346 9.57 -7.57 -5.47
N GLU A 347 10.83 -7.99 -5.45
CA GLU A 347 11.25 -9.37 -5.22
C GLU A 347 10.96 -9.84 -3.79
N ASN A 348 10.79 -8.89 -2.86
CA ASN A 348 10.39 -9.14 -1.48
C ASN A 348 8.86 -9.14 -1.31
N LEU A 349 8.09 -8.87 -2.36
CA LEU A 349 6.64 -8.92 -2.37
C LEU A 349 6.20 -10.19 -3.10
N LEU A 350 5.65 -11.15 -2.36
CA LEU A 350 5.38 -12.50 -2.83
C LEU A 350 3.95 -12.59 -3.38
N PRO A 351 3.75 -12.83 -4.70
CA PRO A 351 2.44 -12.89 -5.33
C PRO A 351 1.79 -14.27 -5.13
N THR A 352 1.44 -14.58 -3.89
CA THR A 352 0.87 -15.90 -3.53
C THR A 352 -0.64 -15.93 -3.65
N GLY A 353 -1.27 -14.76 -3.84
CA GLY A 353 -2.68 -14.54 -3.59
C GLY A 353 -2.96 -14.17 -2.14
N VAL A 354 -4.11 -13.52 -1.92
CA VAL A 354 -4.54 -13.09 -0.59
C VAL A 354 -5.21 -14.27 0.12
N LEU A 355 -4.74 -14.63 1.31
CA LEU A 355 -5.13 -15.88 1.98
C LEU A 355 -6.64 -16.00 2.23
N ARG A 356 -7.33 -14.92 2.60
CA ARG A 356 -8.79 -14.95 2.84
C ARG A 356 -9.62 -15.30 1.61
N ILE A 357 -9.03 -15.27 0.41
CA ILE A 357 -9.70 -15.74 -0.81
C ILE A 357 -9.93 -17.25 -0.75
N ASP A 358 -9.09 -18.00 -0.02
CA ASP A 358 -9.31 -19.45 0.18
C ASP A 358 -10.67 -19.72 0.85
N GLU A 359 -11.01 -18.95 1.89
CA GLU A 359 -12.32 -19.05 2.54
C GLU A 359 -13.45 -18.46 1.70
N LEU A 360 -13.18 -17.43 0.89
CA LEU A 360 -14.17 -16.82 -0.01
C LEU A 360 -14.59 -17.76 -1.14
N LEU A 361 -13.71 -18.67 -1.56
CA LEU A 361 -13.98 -19.61 -2.64
C LEU A 361 -14.35 -21.02 -2.13
N ASP A 362 -14.28 -21.26 -0.82
CA ASP A 362 -14.65 -22.53 -0.20
C ASP A 362 -16.18 -22.78 -0.31
N PRO A 363 -16.62 -23.85 -1.02
CA PRO A 363 -18.04 -24.21 -1.14
C PRO A 363 -18.75 -24.37 0.20
N ALA A 364 -18.10 -24.93 1.21
CA ALA A 364 -18.70 -25.11 2.53
C ALA A 364 -18.94 -23.76 3.22
N ARG A 365 -18.02 -22.80 3.02
CA ARG A 365 -18.16 -21.45 3.57
C ARG A 365 -19.26 -20.66 2.86
N ILE A 366 -19.36 -20.79 1.53
CA ILE A 366 -20.44 -20.20 0.72
C ILE A 366 -21.81 -20.66 1.27
N GLU A 367 -21.98 -21.97 1.47
CA GLU A 367 -23.25 -22.52 1.93
C GLU A 367 -23.57 -22.12 3.38
N ALA A 368 -22.56 -22.12 4.26
CA ALA A 368 -22.72 -21.65 5.63
C ALA A 368 -23.13 -20.17 5.70
N ALA A 369 -22.55 -19.31 4.84
CA ALA A 369 -22.91 -17.90 4.75
C ALA A 369 -24.36 -17.71 4.30
N ARG A 370 -24.81 -18.47 3.29
CA ARG A 370 -26.21 -18.47 2.81
C ARG A 370 -27.19 -18.91 3.88
N THR A 371 -26.88 -20.01 4.58
CA THR A 371 -27.70 -20.52 5.69
C THR A 371 -27.80 -19.50 6.82
N GLN A 372 -26.68 -18.88 7.21
CA GLN A 372 -26.67 -17.86 8.26
C GLN A 372 -27.48 -16.62 7.85
N PHE A 373 -27.38 -16.20 6.59
CA PHE A 373 -28.14 -15.08 6.07
C PHE A 373 -29.65 -15.39 6.10
N ALA A 374 -30.06 -16.55 5.60
CA ALA A 374 -31.45 -16.98 5.63
C ALA A 374 -32.02 -17.12 7.04
N ALA A 375 -31.19 -17.54 8.01
CA ALA A 375 -31.59 -17.57 9.42
C ALA A 375 -31.75 -16.17 10.03
N THR A 376 -30.92 -15.22 9.61
CA THR A 376 -30.94 -13.83 10.12
C THR A 376 -32.04 -12.99 9.46
N TYR A 377 -32.27 -13.21 8.16
CA TYR A 377 -33.22 -12.48 7.33
C TYR A 377 -34.09 -13.43 6.48
N PRO A 378 -34.99 -14.21 7.10
CA PRO A 378 -35.78 -15.23 6.38
C PRO A 378 -36.59 -14.67 5.21
N GLU A 379 -37.24 -13.53 5.42
CA GLU A 379 -38.08 -12.83 4.43
C GLU A 379 -37.29 -12.32 3.20
N LEU A 380 -35.96 -12.22 3.33
CA LEU A 380 -35.09 -11.67 2.30
C LEU A 380 -34.28 -12.76 1.57
N ALA A 381 -34.31 -14.00 2.07
CA ALA A 381 -33.46 -15.09 1.60
C ALA A 381 -33.68 -15.46 0.12
N ALA A 382 -34.90 -15.27 -0.39
CA ALA A 382 -35.28 -15.55 -1.77
C ALA A 382 -35.23 -14.31 -2.70
N LYS A 383 -34.92 -13.13 -2.14
CA LYS A 383 -34.89 -11.87 -2.89
C LYS A 383 -33.51 -11.65 -3.51
N ARG A 384 -33.47 -10.90 -4.61
CA ARG A 384 -32.24 -10.36 -5.18
C ARG A 384 -31.61 -9.38 -4.19
N VAL A 385 -30.33 -9.54 -3.89
CA VAL A 385 -29.62 -8.73 -2.89
C VAL A 385 -28.68 -7.74 -3.56
N VAL A 386 -28.92 -6.45 -3.34
CA VAL A 386 -27.97 -5.38 -3.64
C VAL A 386 -27.26 -4.98 -2.36
N LEU A 387 -25.93 -5.05 -2.32
CA LEU A 387 -25.15 -4.59 -1.17
C LEU A 387 -24.63 -3.18 -1.43
N PHE A 388 -25.06 -2.22 -0.64
CA PHE A 388 -24.54 -0.86 -0.62
C PHE A 388 -23.47 -0.72 0.47
N ALA A 389 -22.19 -0.74 0.08
CA ALA A 389 -21.05 -0.76 1.00
C ALA A 389 -20.05 0.38 0.72
N PRO A 390 -20.41 1.64 1.02
CA PRO A 390 -19.53 2.78 0.80
C PRO A 390 -18.46 2.91 1.88
N THR A 391 -17.43 3.70 1.61
CA THR A 391 -16.41 4.05 2.59
C THR A 391 -16.85 5.22 3.46
N PHE A 392 -16.28 5.33 4.67
CA PHE A 392 -16.55 6.51 5.50
C PHE A 392 -15.73 7.73 5.03
N ARG A 393 -16.26 8.93 5.28
CA ARG A 393 -15.59 10.22 5.09
C ARG A 393 -15.08 10.73 6.44
N GLY A 394 -13.96 11.45 6.46
CA GLY A 394 -13.31 11.93 7.69
C GLY A 394 -11.94 11.29 7.94
N ARG A 395 -11.28 11.71 9.04
CA ARG A 395 -9.88 11.37 9.33
C ARG A 395 -9.70 10.12 10.18
N GLY A 396 -10.76 9.67 10.84
CA GLY A 396 -10.74 8.54 11.77
C GLY A 396 -12.07 8.39 12.47
N SER A 397 -12.13 7.54 13.50
CA SER A 397 -13.37 7.16 14.17
C SER A 397 -14.21 8.33 14.69
N SER A 398 -13.58 9.40 15.19
CA SER A 398 -14.29 10.58 15.72
C SER A 398 -14.93 11.45 14.65
N THR A 399 -14.39 11.44 13.44
CA THR A 399 -14.85 12.30 12.33
C THR A 399 -15.51 11.51 11.21
N ALA A 400 -15.59 10.18 11.34
CA ALA A 400 -16.25 9.31 10.37
C ALA A 400 -17.70 9.73 10.13
N SER A 401 -18.10 9.83 8.88
CA SER A 401 -19.48 10.13 8.46
C SER A 401 -19.76 9.56 7.07
N TYR A 402 -21.04 9.55 6.72
CA TYR A 402 -21.52 9.35 5.36
C TYR A 402 -22.69 10.32 5.14
N ASP A 403 -22.80 10.88 3.94
CA ASP A 403 -23.88 11.81 3.62
C ASP A 403 -25.04 11.04 2.98
N PHE A 404 -26.05 10.75 3.80
CA PHE A 404 -27.24 10.01 3.34
C PHE A 404 -28.17 10.85 2.47
N SER A 405 -27.99 12.18 2.40
CA SER A 405 -28.77 13.03 1.49
C SER A 405 -28.42 12.80 0.02
N LEU A 406 -27.34 12.08 -0.25
CA LEU A 406 -26.96 11.63 -1.59
C LEU A 406 -27.89 10.53 -2.13
N LEU A 407 -28.77 9.97 -1.30
CA LEU A 407 -29.68 8.89 -1.65
C LEU A 407 -31.13 9.36 -1.50
N ASP A 408 -31.95 9.04 -2.50
CA ASP A 408 -33.40 9.09 -2.37
C ASP A 408 -33.88 7.69 -1.94
N PHE A 409 -34.16 7.53 -0.65
CA PHE A 409 -34.58 6.25 -0.08
C PHE A 409 -35.95 5.80 -0.61
N GLU A 410 -36.86 6.71 -0.89
CA GLU A 410 -38.20 6.39 -1.42
C GLU A 410 -38.09 5.87 -2.85
N ALA A 411 -37.31 6.55 -3.69
CA ALA A 411 -37.07 6.10 -5.06
C ALA A 411 -36.31 4.77 -5.10
N LEU A 412 -35.35 4.56 -4.19
CA LEU A 412 -34.61 3.29 -4.09
C LEU A 412 -35.52 2.15 -3.61
N HIS A 413 -36.40 2.40 -2.64
CA HIS A 413 -37.40 1.43 -2.16
C HIS A 413 -38.40 1.06 -3.26
N ALA A 414 -38.89 2.07 -4.00
CA ALA A 414 -39.79 1.84 -5.13
C ALA A 414 -39.13 0.99 -6.22
N TRP A 415 -37.86 1.26 -6.54
CA TRP A 415 -37.09 0.46 -7.50
C TRP A 415 -36.91 -1.00 -7.09
N CYS A 416 -36.74 -1.27 -5.78
CA CYS A 416 -36.60 -2.65 -5.29
C CYS A 416 -37.78 -3.56 -5.69
N GLY A 417 -38.98 -3.00 -5.82
CA GLY A 417 -40.19 -3.79 -6.06
C GLY A 417 -40.39 -4.86 -5.00
N GLU A 418 -40.99 -6.00 -5.34
CA GLU A 418 -41.19 -7.09 -4.38
C GLU A 418 -40.01 -8.07 -4.30
N ASP A 419 -39.15 -8.11 -5.32
CA ASP A 419 -38.15 -9.16 -5.49
C ASP A 419 -36.71 -8.74 -5.15
N THR A 420 -36.47 -7.46 -4.83
CA THR A 420 -35.13 -6.95 -4.53
C THR A 420 -35.04 -6.35 -3.13
N VAL A 421 -33.87 -6.45 -2.51
CA VAL A 421 -33.52 -5.80 -1.25
C VAL A 421 -32.19 -5.07 -1.38
N VAL A 422 -32.06 -3.95 -0.68
CA VAL A 422 -30.78 -3.24 -0.54
C VAL A 422 -30.29 -3.36 0.90
N LEU A 423 -29.14 -4.00 1.07
CA LEU A 423 -28.44 -4.10 2.34
C LEU A 423 -27.42 -2.97 2.43
N PHE A 424 -27.46 -2.18 3.49
CA PHE A 424 -26.48 -1.14 3.75
C PHE A 424 -25.42 -1.64 4.72
N ARG A 425 -24.16 -1.63 4.29
CA ARG A 425 -23.01 -2.03 5.10
C ARG A 425 -22.12 -0.83 5.37
N MET A 426 -22.50 -0.03 6.36
CA MET A 426 -21.74 1.15 6.77
C MET A 426 -20.56 0.74 7.64
N HIS A 427 -19.50 1.56 7.61
CA HIS A 427 -18.37 1.36 8.51
C HIS A 427 -18.82 1.49 9.98
N PRO A 428 -18.34 0.67 10.93
CA PRO A 428 -18.77 0.72 12.34
C PRO A 428 -18.60 2.10 13.01
N TYR A 429 -17.73 2.95 12.48
CA TYR A 429 -17.54 4.32 12.97
C TYR A 429 -18.66 5.29 12.56
N VAL A 430 -19.35 5.02 11.44
CA VAL A 430 -20.53 5.80 11.02
C VAL A 430 -21.70 5.43 11.93
N THR A 431 -21.92 4.13 12.17
CA THR A 431 -23.00 3.62 13.03
C THR A 431 -22.96 4.22 14.45
N ARG A 432 -21.77 4.31 15.06
CA ARG A 432 -21.59 4.89 16.42
C ARG A 432 -22.08 6.33 16.57
N LYS A 433 -22.23 7.09 15.48
CA LYS A 433 -22.72 8.49 15.52
C LYS A 433 -24.23 8.61 15.41
N LEU A 434 -24.88 7.54 14.96
CA LEU A 434 -26.33 7.46 14.85
C LEU A 434 -26.90 6.70 16.05
N THR A 435 -26.21 6.71 17.17
CA THR A 435 -26.61 6.03 18.40
C THR A 435 -27.05 7.07 19.42
N ASP A 436 -28.17 6.84 20.09
CA ASP A 436 -28.68 7.66 21.17
C ASP A 436 -27.77 7.60 22.41
N ALA A 437 -28.04 8.47 23.40
CA ALA A 437 -27.23 8.61 24.60
C ALA A 437 -27.16 7.32 25.46
N ASP A 438 -28.13 6.42 25.29
CA ASP A 438 -28.23 5.12 25.97
C ASP A 438 -27.54 3.97 25.22
N GLY A 439 -27.01 4.22 24.01
CA GLY A 439 -26.39 3.19 23.17
C GLY A 439 -27.31 2.56 22.13
N THR A 440 -28.57 3.01 22.01
CA THR A 440 -29.54 2.51 21.02
C THR A 440 -29.27 3.11 19.63
N TYR A 441 -29.21 2.29 18.58
CA TYR A 441 -29.00 2.79 17.23
C TYR A 441 -30.29 3.37 16.64
N ARG A 442 -30.25 4.64 16.23
CA ARG A 442 -31.38 5.43 15.70
C ARG A 442 -31.74 5.12 14.25
N GLY A 443 -30.89 4.40 13.50
CA GLY A 443 -31.11 4.17 12.07
C GLY A 443 -30.83 5.41 11.21
N PHE A 444 -30.50 5.20 9.94
CA PHE A 444 -30.52 6.24 8.90
C PHE A 444 -31.58 5.98 7.82
N ILE A 445 -32.24 4.83 7.86
CA ILE A 445 -33.29 4.43 6.91
C ILE A 445 -34.62 4.95 7.46
N PRO A 446 -35.43 5.70 6.67
CA PRO A 446 -36.75 6.15 7.11
C PRO A 446 -37.67 5.00 7.57
N GLU A 447 -38.50 5.28 8.58
CA GLU A 447 -39.52 4.34 9.05
C GLU A 447 -40.50 4.02 7.91
N GLY A 448 -40.81 2.73 7.71
CA GLY A 448 -41.70 2.26 6.65
C GLY A 448 -41.01 1.70 5.40
N LEU A 449 -39.69 1.91 5.24
CA LEU A 449 -38.92 1.39 4.11
C LEU A 449 -38.07 0.15 4.45
N THR A 450 -38.16 -0.32 5.70
CA THR A 450 -37.27 -1.35 6.26
C THR A 450 -37.57 -2.78 5.82
N ASP A 451 -38.68 -2.98 5.10
CA ASP A 451 -39.04 -4.26 4.49
C ASP A 451 -38.13 -4.62 3.29
N ARG A 452 -37.51 -3.61 2.67
CA ARG A 452 -36.60 -3.78 1.51
C ARG A 452 -35.26 -3.09 1.67
N LEU A 453 -35.17 -2.05 2.50
CA LEU A 453 -33.93 -1.34 2.80
C LEU A 453 -33.46 -1.71 4.20
N VAL A 454 -32.33 -2.40 4.31
CA VAL A 454 -31.91 -3.02 5.57
C VAL A 454 -30.54 -2.54 5.98
N ASP A 455 -30.40 -2.10 7.23
CA ASP A 455 -29.08 -1.84 7.79
C ASP A 455 -28.39 -3.14 8.22
N ALA A 456 -27.45 -3.59 7.39
CA ALA A 456 -26.60 -4.75 7.63
C ALA A 456 -25.23 -4.38 8.25
N SER A 457 -25.06 -3.16 8.77
CA SER A 457 -23.80 -2.70 9.38
C SER A 457 -23.41 -3.50 10.63
N GLY A 458 -24.40 -4.09 11.31
CA GLY A 458 -24.19 -4.99 12.46
C GLY A 458 -23.86 -6.43 12.09
N TYR A 459 -23.97 -6.83 10.82
CA TYR A 459 -23.78 -8.23 10.41
C TYR A 459 -22.35 -8.73 10.72
N PRO A 460 -22.15 -9.95 11.23
CA PRO A 460 -20.86 -10.37 11.80
C PRO A 460 -19.69 -10.36 10.81
N SER A 461 -19.92 -10.80 9.57
CA SER A 461 -18.89 -10.96 8.53
C SER A 461 -19.28 -10.24 7.25
N THR A 462 -18.39 -9.36 6.76
CA THR A 462 -18.60 -8.69 5.48
C THR A 462 -18.49 -9.67 4.30
N ASN A 463 -17.54 -10.62 4.35
CA ASN A 463 -17.38 -11.61 3.29
C ASN A 463 -18.62 -12.52 3.17
N ASP A 464 -19.26 -12.85 4.29
CA ASP A 464 -20.50 -13.64 4.31
C ASP A 464 -21.63 -12.93 3.56
N LEU A 465 -21.73 -11.61 3.69
CA LEU A 465 -22.68 -10.80 2.90
C LEU A 465 -22.35 -10.86 1.40
N LEU A 466 -21.06 -10.90 1.01
CA LEU A 466 -20.69 -10.97 -0.41
C LEU A 466 -21.23 -12.24 -1.08
N HIS A 467 -21.28 -13.37 -0.38
CA HIS A 467 -21.78 -14.63 -0.94
C HIS A 467 -23.27 -14.61 -1.31
N VAL A 468 -24.06 -13.81 -0.61
CA VAL A 468 -25.50 -13.62 -0.87
C VAL A 468 -25.79 -12.40 -1.74
N THR A 469 -24.80 -11.55 -2.01
CA THR A 469 -24.95 -10.32 -2.78
C THR A 469 -24.95 -10.59 -4.28
N ASP A 470 -25.99 -10.17 -5.00
CA ASP A 470 -26.07 -10.26 -6.48
C ASP A 470 -25.42 -9.06 -7.17
N VAL A 471 -25.53 -7.87 -6.59
CA VAL A 471 -24.90 -6.63 -7.11
C VAL A 471 -24.23 -5.88 -5.98
N LEU A 472 -22.96 -5.50 -6.15
CA LEU A 472 -22.25 -4.65 -5.19
C LEU A 472 -22.29 -3.19 -5.65
N VAL A 473 -22.87 -2.31 -4.84
CA VAL A 473 -22.73 -0.85 -4.98
C VAL A 473 -21.72 -0.38 -3.93
N THR A 474 -20.58 0.16 -4.37
CA THR A 474 -19.52 0.65 -3.49
C THR A 474 -18.91 1.94 -4.02
N ASP A 475 -17.85 2.42 -3.38
CA ASP A 475 -17.07 3.57 -3.83
C ASP A 475 -15.57 3.20 -3.86
N TYR A 476 -14.73 3.86 -3.08
CA TYR A 476 -13.29 3.66 -3.00
C TYR A 476 -12.91 2.47 -2.10
N SER A 477 -13.80 1.51 -1.88
CA SER A 477 -13.58 0.40 -0.96
C SER A 477 -12.72 -0.70 -1.60
N SER A 478 -11.82 -1.30 -0.84
CA SER A 478 -11.07 -2.49 -1.31
C SER A 478 -11.92 -3.75 -1.39
N ILE A 479 -13.16 -3.72 -0.87
CA ILE A 479 -14.13 -4.83 -0.95
C ILE A 479 -14.37 -5.28 -2.40
N CYS A 480 -14.11 -4.39 -3.37
CA CYS A 480 -14.25 -4.73 -4.76
C CYS A 480 -13.28 -5.82 -5.21
N TYR A 481 -12.13 -5.93 -4.54
CA TYR A 481 -11.15 -6.96 -4.81
C TYR A 481 -11.70 -8.35 -4.52
N GLU A 482 -12.26 -8.57 -3.32
CA GLU A 482 -12.91 -9.84 -2.96
C GLU A 482 -14.07 -10.15 -3.91
N PHE A 483 -14.95 -9.18 -4.13
CA PHE A 483 -16.15 -9.44 -4.93
C PHE A 483 -15.83 -9.72 -6.41
N SER A 484 -14.69 -9.27 -6.92
CA SER A 484 -14.22 -9.62 -8.27
C SER A 484 -13.95 -11.12 -8.44
N TYR A 485 -13.66 -11.86 -7.36
CA TYR A 485 -13.53 -13.32 -7.40
C TYR A 485 -14.88 -14.06 -7.50
N LEU A 486 -15.99 -13.40 -7.15
CA LEU A 486 -17.32 -14.03 -7.16
C LEU A 486 -18.04 -13.93 -8.51
N ASP A 487 -17.41 -13.32 -9.52
CA ASP A 487 -17.92 -13.19 -10.88
C ASP A 487 -19.29 -12.48 -10.98
N ARG A 488 -19.51 -11.47 -10.13
CA ARG A 488 -20.78 -10.72 -10.04
C ARG A 488 -20.64 -9.23 -10.38
N PRO A 489 -21.73 -8.57 -10.83
CA PRO A 489 -21.71 -7.18 -11.27
C PRO A 489 -21.55 -6.16 -10.13
N MET A 490 -20.97 -5.00 -10.47
CA MET A 490 -20.61 -3.96 -9.51
C MET A 490 -20.89 -2.57 -10.07
N ILE A 491 -21.27 -1.64 -9.20
CA ILE A 491 -21.38 -0.21 -9.51
C ILE A 491 -20.56 0.59 -8.49
N PHE A 492 -19.84 1.59 -8.98
CA PHE A 492 -19.04 2.52 -8.20
C PHE A 492 -19.76 3.87 -8.11
N PHE A 493 -20.47 4.10 -7.01
CA PHE A 493 -21.15 5.38 -6.73
C PHE A 493 -20.17 6.35 -6.05
N ALA A 494 -19.60 7.26 -6.84
CA ALA A 494 -18.48 8.12 -6.47
C ALA A 494 -18.81 9.62 -6.66
N PRO A 495 -19.80 10.18 -5.91
CA PRO A 495 -20.21 11.58 -6.06
C PRO A 495 -19.11 12.58 -5.65
N ASP A 496 -18.17 12.15 -4.80
CA ASP A 496 -17.10 12.97 -4.23
C ASP A 496 -15.70 12.62 -4.77
N GLU A 497 -15.61 11.99 -5.95
CA GLU A 497 -14.37 11.42 -6.51
C GLU A 497 -13.20 12.40 -6.51
N VAL A 498 -13.43 13.62 -7.03
CA VAL A 498 -12.39 14.67 -7.14
C VAL A 498 -11.90 15.10 -5.76
N ALA A 499 -12.82 15.31 -4.81
CA ALA A 499 -12.44 15.69 -3.45
C ALA A 499 -11.73 14.55 -2.70
N TYR A 500 -12.16 13.31 -2.95
CA TYR A 500 -11.58 12.12 -2.36
C TYR A 500 -10.16 11.89 -2.88
N SER A 501 -9.94 12.01 -4.19
CA SER A 501 -8.62 11.81 -4.82
C SER A 501 -7.59 12.82 -4.31
N VAL A 502 -7.97 14.08 -4.11
CA VAL A 502 -7.07 15.12 -3.58
C VAL A 502 -6.70 14.87 -2.12
N SER A 503 -7.65 14.40 -1.30
CA SER A 503 -7.44 14.24 0.14
C SER A 503 -6.78 12.91 0.53
N ARG A 504 -7.14 11.84 -0.18
CA ARG A 504 -6.66 10.48 0.09
C ARG A 504 -5.59 10.03 -0.89
N GLY A 505 -5.54 10.58 -2.10
CA GLY A 505 -4.65 10.08 -3.14
C GLY A 505 -5.13 8.75 -3.71
N PHE A 506 -4.94 8.55 -5.01
CA PHE A 506 -5.11 7.26 -5.67
C PHE A 506 -3.79 6.81 -6.28
N HIS A 507 -3.64 5.50 -6.44
CA HIS A 507 -2.50 4.94 -7.18
C HIS A 507 -2.60 5.25 -8.66
N ASP A 508 -3.78 5.00 -9.22
CA ASP A 508 -4.12 5.15 -10.63
C ASP A 508 -5.33 6.07 -10.83
N GLY A 509 -5.70 6.30 -12.09
CA GLY A 509 -7.00 6.89 -12.44
C GLY A 509 -8.13 5.99 -11.92
N PHE A 510 -8.92 6.48 -10.95
CA PHE A 510 -9.97 5.69 -10.29
C PHE A 510 -10.91 5.02 -11.29
N ARG A 511 -11.42 5.79 -12.26
CA ARG A 511 -12.33 5.28 -13.29
C ARG A 511 -11.68 4.29 -14.26
N ASP A 512 -10.36 4.27 -14.37
CA ASP A 512 -9.66 3.39 -15.31
C ASP A 512 -9.43 2.00 -14.72
N VAL A 513 -9.41 1.89 -13.38
CA VAL A 513 -9.05 0.66 -12.67
C VAL A 513 -10.20 -0.02 -11.96
N VAL A 514 -11.35 0.61 -11.74
CA VAL A 514 -12.42 -0.05 -10.97
C VAL A 514 -13.18 -1.12 -11.78
N PRO A 515 -13.53 -2.28 -11.18
CA PRO A 515 -14.17 -3.43 -11.84
C PRO A 515 -15.68 -3.25 -12.10
N GLY A 516 -16.12 -2.06 -12.49
CA GLY A 516 -17.54 -1.82 -12.78
C GLY A 516 -17.86 -0.39 -13.18
N LYS A 517 -19.11 -0.17 -13.59
CA LYS A 517 -19.58 1.16 -14.01
C LYS A 517 -19.44 2.18 -12.89
N THR A 518 -18.90 3.35 -13.21
CA THR A 518 -18.79 4.48 -12.27
C THR A 518 -19.89 5.50 -12.52
N VAL A 519 -20.57 5.92 -11.46
CA VAL A 519 -21.68 6.88 -11.49
C VAL A 519 -21.48 7.95 -10.42
N ALA A 520 -21.83 9.19 -10.71
CA ALA A 520 -21.62 10.34 -9.83
C ALA A 520 -22.90 10.83 -9.15
N THR A 521 -24.07 10.45 -9.66
CA THR A 521 -25.38 10.88 -9.11
C THR A 521 -26.29 9.70 -8.79
N PHE A 522 -27.24 9.91 -7.89
CA PHE A 522 -28.25 8.91 -7.56
C PHE A 522 -29.07 8.49 -8.78
N ASP A 523 -29.46 9.44 -9.65
CA ASP A 523 -30.20 9.14 -10.89
C ASP A 523 -29.40 8.27 -11.86
N GLU A 524 -28.08 8.45 -11.94
CA GLU A 524 -27.21 7.58 -12.72
C GLU A 524 -27.10 6.19 -12.10
N LEU A 525 -27.00 6.10 -10.78
CA LEU A 525 -27.01 4.84 -10.04
C LEU A 525 -28.31 4.06 -10.30
N LEU A 526 -29.46 4.70 -10.15
CA LEU A 526 -30.76 4.05 -10.33
C LEU A 526 -30.96 3.59 -11.78
N ARG A 527 -30.58 4.43 -12.76
CA ARG A 527 -30.61 4.06 -14.19
C ARG A 527 -29.70 2.88 -14.52
N ALA A 528 -28.49 2.83 -13.93
CA ALA A 528 -27.57 1.71 -14.14
C ALA A 528 -28.10 0.41 -13.52
N LEU A 529 -28.71 0.50 -12.34
CA LEU A 529 -29.35 -0.63 -11.67
C LEU A 529 -30.54 -1.19 -12.45
N ASP A 530 -31.40 -0.31 -12.96
CA ASP A 530 -32.60 -0.63 -13.76
C ASP A 530 -32.24 -1.22 -15.12
N ALA A 531 -31.31 -0.60 -15.85
CA ALA A 531 -30.87 -1.07 -17.17
C ALA A 531 -29.97 -2.31 -17.13
N GLY A 532 -29.49 -2.72 -15.95
CA GLY A 532 -28.49 -3.79 -15.83
C GLY A 532 -27.13 -3.43 -16.44
N ASP A 533 -26.83 -2.14 -16.58
CA ASP A 533 -25.60 -1.66 -17.20
C ASP A 533 -24.49 -1.52 -16.16
N TYR A 534 -23.74 -2.61 -15.97
CA TYR A 534 -22.67 -2.71 -14.96
C TYR A 534 -21.26 -2.59 -15.54
N GLU A 535 -21.13 -2.52 -16.88
CA GLU A 535 -19.83 -2.55 -17.59
C GLU A 535 -18.92 -3.71 -17.14
N THR A 536 -19.46 -4.94 -17.11
CA THR A 536 -18.77 -6.14 -16.57
C THR A 536 -17.43 -6.46 -17.23
N TRP A 537 -17.20 -6.04 -18.47
CA TRP A 537 -15.89 -6.14 -19.14
C TRP A 537 -14.75 -5.50 -18.34
N ARG A 538 -15.04 -4.49 -17.51
CA ARG A 538 -14.05 -3.87 -16.61
C ARG A 538 -13.58 -4.81 -15.52
N ARG A 539 -14.48 -5.65 -15.00
CA ARG A 539 -14.15 -6.65 -13.99
C ARG A 539 -13.18 -7.67 -14.55
N ASP A 540 -13.35 -8.10 -15.79
CA ASP A 540 -12.47 -9.09 -16.40
C ASP A 540 -11.06 -8.52 -16.58
N ARG A 541 -10.95 -7.29 -17.11
CA ARG A 541 -9.68 -6.54 -17.17
C ARG A 541 -9.04 -6.35 -15.79
N TYR A 542 -9.86 -6.01 -14.78
CA TYR A 542 -9.39 -5.83 -13.40
C TYR A 542 -8.82 -7.13 -12.82
N ARG A 543 -9.49 -8.26 -13.06
CA ARG A 543 -9.04 -9.58 -12.60
C ARG A 543 -7.70 -9.94 -13.23
N GLU A 544 -7.55 -9.74 -14.53
CA GLU A 544 -6.28 -9.97 -15.24
C GLU A 544 -5.13 -9.13 -14.66
N GLN A 545 -5.42 -7.88 -14.31
CA GLN A 545 -4.40 -6.96 -13.82
C GLN A 545 -4.05 -7.16 -12.34
N PHE A 546 -5.04 -7.44 -11.49
CA PHE A 546 -4.87 -7.33 -10.03
C PHE A 546 -5.18 -8.60 -9.26
N CYS A 547 -6.03 -9.50 -9.76
CA CYS A 547 -6.37 -10.73 -9.04
C CYS A 547 -5.34 -11.82 -9.31
N GLY A 548 -4.94 -12.54 -8.26
CA GLY A 548 -4.17 -13.78 -8.37
C GLY A 548 -5.05 -14.97 -8.75
N PRO A 549 -4.50 -16.20 -8.62
CA PRO A 549 -5.25 -17.43 -8.89
C PRO A 549 -6.57 -17.47 -8.11
N ALA A 550 -7.66 -17.80 -8.82
CA ALA A 550 -8.98 -17.98 -8.23
C ALA A 550 -9.13 -19.42 -7.71
N ASP A 551 -8.29 -19.78 -6.73
CA ASP A 551 -8.28 -21.09 -6.08
C ASP A 551 -8.21 -20.96 -4.54
N THR A 552 -8.23 -22.11 -3.86
CA THR A 552 -8.17 -22.23 -2.40
C THR A 552 -6.79 -22.67 -1.88
N HIS A 553 -5.71 -22.29 -2.58
CA HIS A 553 -4.33 -22.68 -2.26
C HIS A 553 -3.42 -21.48 -1.95
N ASN A 554 -3.98 -20.31 -1.68
CA ASN A 554 -3.21 -19.09 -1.41
C ASN A 554 -2.39 -19.22 -0.11
N ALA A 555 -2.96 -19.81 0.94
CA ALA A 555 -2.23 -20.07 2.18
C ALA A 555 -1.10 -21.09 2.02
N ASP A 556 -1.29 -22.11 1.19
CA ASP A 556 -0.23 -23.08 0.86
C ASP A 556 0.94 -22.42 0.16
N ARG A 557 0.66 -21.59 -0.86
CA ARG A 557 1.70 -20.82 -1.57
C ARG A 557 2.45 -19.89 -0.62
N ALA A 558 1.75 -19.22 0.29
CA ALA A 558 2.37 -18.32 1.27
C ALA A 558 3.29 -19.07 2.25
N ILE A 559 2.83 -20.21 2.78
CA ILE A 559 3.64 -21.07 3.67
C ILE A 559 4.87 -21.58 2.92
N ASP A 560 4.70 -22.10 1.71
CA ASP A 560 5.77 -22.66 0.90
C ASP A 560 6.83 -21.63 0.52
N ALA A 561 6.40 -20.41 0.17
CA ALA A 561 7.31 -19.33 -0.19
C ALA A 561 8.10 -18.80 1.02
N VAL A 562 7.43 -18.62 2.16
CA VAL A 562 8.04 -17.97 3.34
C VAL A 562 8.86 -18.94 4.18
N ILE A 563 8.34 -20.14 4.43
CA ILE A 563 8.94 -21.10 5.38
C ILE A 563 9.87 -22.07 4.66
N TYR A 564 9.46 -22.56 3.48
CA TYR A 564 10.25 -23.55 2.72
C TYR A 564 11.08 -22.91 1.59
N GLY A 565 11.01 -21.60 1.39
CA GLY A 565 11.77 -20.87 0.36
C GLY A 565 11.36 -21.19 -1.08
N LYS A 566 10.23 -21.85 -1.30
CA LYS A 566 9.72 -22.21 -2.63
C LYS A 566 8.98 -21.02 -3.24
N ARG A 567 9.70 -20.11 -3.89
CA ARG A 567 9.12 -18.90 -4.46
C ARG A 567 8.08 -19.24 -5.55
N PRO A 568 6.91 -18.59 -5.56
CA PRO A 568 5.95 -18.76 -6.65
C PRO A 568 6.60 -18.31 -7.96
N VAL A 569 6.40 -19.09 -9.02
CA VAL A 569 6.82 -18.70 -10.38
C VAL A 569 5.90 -17.57 -10.82
N ALA A 570 6.45 -16.48 -11.35
CA ALA A 570 5.66 -15.40 -11.91
C ALA A 570 4.78 -15.98 -13.03
N SER A 571 3.46 -15.98 -12.83
CA SER A 571 2.46 -16.33 -13.85
C SER A 571 2.15 -15.13 -14.71
#